data_AF-E7GM15-F1
#
_entry.id   AF-E7GM15-F1
#
_cell.length_a   1.000
_cell.length_b   1.000
_cell.length_c   1.000
_cell.angle_alpha   90.00
_cell.angle_beta   90.00
_cell.angle_gamma   90.00
#
_symmetry.space_group_name_H-M   'P 1'
#
loop_
_entity.id
_entity.type
_entity.pdbx_description
1 polymer ?
#
loop_
_entity_poly.entity_id
_entity_poly.type
_entity_poly.pdbx_seq_one_letter_code
_entity_poly.pdbx_strand_id
1 'polypeptide(L)'
;MRLPSGQTGMADTKDKLIESGGHEMTRRELREHCFKLLFCADFYPEGETKEQMEEYFTEPVEEVSAPGGESEILHSPALDVFDGGYVTNKVERIIEKIPDLDSRINEIAKGWTTKRMGKVELTILRLALFEIQYDEDVPEKVAINEAVELAKKFGGDDSPSFVNGILAKLV
;
A
#
# COMPACT_ATOMS: atom_id res chain seq x y z
N MET A 1 59.82 6.38 27.93
CA MET A 1 59.43 4.96 27.94
C MET A 1 57.99 4.88 27.45
N ARG A 2 57.79 4.51 26.18
CA ARG A 2 56.48 4.18 25.59
C ARG A 2 56.41 2.66 25.52
N LEU A 3 55.29 2.06 25.91
CA LEU A 3 54.95 0.67 25.62
C LEU A 3 53.45 0.56 25.28
N PRO A 4 53.05 -0.49 24.52
CA PRO A 4 52.23 -0.31 23.34
C PRO A 4 50.87 -1.01 23.40
N SER A 5 50.11 -0.77 22.33
CA SER A 5 48.87 -1.37 21.89
C SER A 5 48.86 -2.91 21.95
N GLY A 6 47.74 -3.49 22.37
CA GLY A 6 47.43 -4.92 22.28
C GLY A 6 45.94 -5.13 22.03
N GLN A 7 45.63 -5.59 20.82
CA GLN A 7 44.32 -6.04 20.35
C GLN A 7 44.15 -7.53 20.69
N THR A 8 43.02 -7.91 21.27
CA THR A 8 42.40 -9.26 21.31
C THR A 8 41.06 -9.04 22.01
N GLY A 9 39.88 -9.38 21.51
CA GLY A 9 39.47 -10.47 20.65
C GLY A 9 38.25 -11.07 21.34
N MET A 10 37.05 -10.70 20.91
CA MET A 10 35.82 -11.41 21.26
C MET A 10 34.96 -11.44 20.00
N ALA A 11 35.15 -12.52 19.26
CA ALA A 11 34.25 -12.95 18.21
C ALA A 11 32.95 -13.50 18.82
N ASP A 12 31.97 -13.69 17.95
CA ASP A 12 30.76 -14.50 18.10
C ASP A 12 29.55 -13.86 18.79
N THR A 13 28.66 -13.28 17.95
CA THR A 13 27.27 -13.76 17.70
C THR A 13 26.43 -12.78 16.86
N LYS A 14 27.00 -12.17 15.81
CA LYS A 14 26.24 -11.31 14.87
C LYS A 14 25.96 -11.94 13.50
N ASP A 15 26.39 -13.17 13.25
CA ASP A 15 26.10 -13.84 11.99
C ASP A 15 24.90 -14.77 12.12
N LYS A 16 23.74 -14.22 11.79
CA LYS A 16 22.66 -14.82 10.99
C LYS A 16 21.65 -13.73 10.64
N LEU A 17 22.14 -12.68 9.99
CA LEU A 17 21.28 -11.80 9.21
C LEU A 17 21.05 -12.54 7.89
N ILE A 18 19.81 -13.00 7.70
CA ILE A 18 19.36 -13.50 6.40
C ILE A 18 19.47 -12.31 5.45
N GLU A 19 20.28 -12.45 4.41
CA GLU A 19 20.41 -11.49 3.32
C GLU A 19 19.06 -11.38 2.59
N SER A 20 18.18 -10.47 3.02
CA SER A 20 17.16 -9.91 2.14
C SER A 20 17.79 -8.74 1.39
N GLY A 21 17.78 -8.81 0.06
CA GLY A 21 18.37 -7.78 -0.80
C GLY A 21 17.87 -6.38 -0.42
N GLY A 22 18.80 -5.47 -0.18
CA GLY A 22 18.55 -4.09 0.27
C GLY A 22 17.89 -3.19 -0.77
N HIS A 23 16.63 -3.46 -1.11
CA HIS A 23 15.79 -2.53 -1.84
C HIS A 23 14.93 -1.75 -0.84
N GLU A 24 15.28 -0.48 -0.62
CA GLU A 24 14.45 0.46 0.15
C GLU A 24 13.13 0.68 -0.60
N MET A 25 11.99 0.44 0.05
CA MET A 25 10.70 0.55 -0.61
C MET A 25 10.41 2.00 -0.98
N THR A 26 10.01 2.21 -2.23
CA THR A 26 9.57 3.52 -2.69
C THR A 26 8.20 3.85 -2.11
N ARG A 27 7.90 5.15 -1.97
CA ARG A 27 6.56 5.62 -1.58
C ARG A 27 5.46 5.08 -2.49
N ARG A 28 5.77 4.80 -3.76
CA ARG A 28 4.84 4.22 -4.74
C ARG A 28 4.52 2.76 -4.41
N GLU A 29 5.54 1.96 -4.08
CA GLU A 29 5.35 0.58 -3.68
C GLU A 29 4.59 0.48 -2.34
N LEU A 30 4.95 1.30 -1.35
CA LEU A 30 4.22 1.35 -0.07
C LEU A 30 2.74 1.72 -0.27
N ARG A 31 2.43 2.64 -1.19
CA ARG A 31 1.05 2.98 -1.56
C ARG A 31 0.32 1.80 -2.20
N GLU A 32 1.00 1.03 -3.05
CA GLU A 32 0.42 -0.17 -3.65
C GLU A 32 0.11 -1.24 -2.59
N HIS A 33 0.97 -1.44 -1.58
CA HIS A 33 0.67 -2.30 -0.44
C HIS A 33 -0.53 -1.80 0.36
N CYS A 34 -0.62 -0.48 0.61
CA CYS A 34 -1.80 0.11 1.24
C CYS A 34 -3.08 -0.17 0.44
N PHE A 35 -3.03 -0.04 -0.89
CA PHE A 35 -4.15 -0.35 -1.77
C PHE A 35 -4.56 -1.83 -1.67
N LYS A 36 -3.61 -2.76 -1.75
CA LYS A 36 -3.89 -4.21 -1.68
C LYS A 36 -4.54 -4.60 -0.36
N LEU A 37 -3.96 -4.17 0.76
CA LEU A 37 -4.52 -4.42 2.09
C LEU A 37 -5.91 -3.79 2.27
N LEU A 38 -6.09 -2.53 1.84
CA LEU A 38 -7.39 -1.86 1.93
C LEU A 38 -8.45 -2.53 1.05
N PHE A 39 -8.06 -3.02 -0.13
CA PHE A 39 -8.96 -3.77 -1.01
C PHE A 39 -9.38 -5.09 -0.35
N CYS A 40 -8.43 -5.84 0.21
CA CYS A 40 -8.70 -7.09 0.90
C CYS A 40 -9.54 -6.91 2.16
N ALA A 41 -9.40 -5.76 2.86
CA ALA A 41 -10.18 -5.44 4.06
C ALA A 41 -11.70 -5.46 3.85
N ASP A 42 -12.17 -5.20 2.63
CA ASP A 42 -13.60 -5.30 2.27
C ASP A 42 -14.13 -6.75 2.24
N PHE A 43 -13.24 -7.76 2.31
CA PHE A 43 -13.55 -9.19 2.22
C PHE A 43 -13.23 -9.97 3.49
N TYR A 44 -12.53 -9.36 4.46
CA TYR A 44 -12.20 -10.03 5.71
C TYR A 44 -13.45 -10.23 6.59
N PRO A 45 -13.52 -11.33 7.36
CA PRO A 45 -14.57 -11.51 8.36
C PRO A 45 -14.58 -10.37 9.38
N GLU A 46 -15.77 -10.07 9.92
CA GLU A 46 -15.93 -9.01 10.92
C GLU A 46 -15.12 -9.34 12.17
N GLY A 47 -14.27 -8.40 12.59
CA GLY A 47 -13.39 -8.56 13.76
C GLY A 47 -12.02 -9.17 13.45
N GLU A 48 -11.78 -9.66 12.24
CA GLU A 48 -10.52 -10.32 11.86
C GLU A 48 -9.55 -9.41 11.08
N THR A 49 -9.95 -8.18 10.75
CA THR A 49 -9.17 -7.25 9.91
C THR A 49 -7.73 -7.11 10.37
N LYS A 50 -7.50 -7.00 11.69
CA LYS A 50 -6.16 -6.81 12.24
C LYS A 50 -5.29 -8.05 12.06
N GLU A 51 -5.81 -9.23 12.36
CA GLU A 51 -5.09 -10.50 12.22
C GLU A 51 -4.73 -10.75 10.75
N GLN A 52 -5.67 -10.48 9.83
CA GLN A 52 -5.47 -10.61 8.39
C GLN A 52 -4.43 -9.63 7.84
N MET A 53 -4.36 -8.41 8.38
CA MET A 53 -3.31 -7.45 8.00
C MET A 53 -1.91 -7.89 8.46
N GLU A 54 -1.80 -8.55 9.62
CA GLU A 54 -0.53 -9.10 10.09
C GLU A 54 -0.09 -10.31 9.22
N GLU A 55 -1.04 -11.15 8.81
CA GLU A 55 -0.79 -12.32 7.97
C GLU A 55 -0.32 -11.96 6.55
N TYR A 56 -0.84 -10.86 5.98
CA TYR A 56 -0.46 -10.36 4.65
C TYR A 56 1.06 -10.30 4.42
N PHE A 57 1.83 -9.77 5.36
CA PHE A 57 3.29 -9.62 5.19
C PHE A 57 4.06 -10.95 5.25
N THR A 58 3.37 -12.04 5.62
CA THR A 58 3.94 -13.40 5.69
C THR A 58 3.58 -14.26 4.48
N GLU A 59 2.72 -13.74 3.59
CA GLU A 59 2.32 -14.45 2.38
C GLU A 59 3.54 -14.71 1.47
N PRO A 60 3.55 -15.85 0.76
CA PRO A 60 4.64 -16.20 -0.14
C PRO A 60 4.71 -15.23 -1.33
N VAL A 61 5.92 -15.04 -1.85
CA VAL A 61 6.11 -14.31 -3.12
C VAL A 61 5.42 -15.06 -4.25
N GLU A 62 4.55 -14.37 -4.97
CA GLU A 62 3.94 -14.88 -6.18
C GLU A 62 4.80 -14.52 -7.39
N GLU A 63 5.29 -15.55 -8.09
CA GLU A 63 6.03 -15.43 -9.33
C GLU A 63 5.21 -16.00 -10.48
N VAL A 64 5.24 -15.31 -11.62
CA VAL A 64 4.66 -15.82 -12.86
C VAL A 64 5.76 -16.12 -13.86
N SER A 65 5.66 -17.29 -14.50
CA SER A 65 6.56 -17.64 -15.59
C SER A 65 6.19 -16.83 -16.83
N ALA A 66 7.03 -15.88 -17.22
CA ALA A 66 6.85 -15.20 -18.49
C ALA A 66 7.03 -16.21 -19.65
N PRO A 67 6.36 -16.01 -20.80
CA PRO A 67 6.51 -16.89 -21.97
C PRO A 67 7.96 -17.06 -22.46
N GLY A 68 8.86 -16.16 -22.06
CA GLY A 68 10.30 -16.20 -22.36
C GLY A 68 11.16 -17.00 -21.38
N GLY A 69 10.58 -17.58 -20.32
CA GLY A 69 11.32 -18.38 -19.31
C GLY A 69 11.95 -17.56 -18.18
N GLU A 70 11.74 -16.24 -18.16
CA GLU A 70 12.08 -15.38 -17.02
C GLU A 70 10.92 -15.39 -16.01
N SER A 71 11.21 -15.55 -14.72
CA SER A 71 10.21 -15.34 -13.66
C SER A 71 10.01 -13.84 -13.45
N GLU A 72 8.77 -13.38 -13.49
CA GLU A 72 8.39 -12.02 -13.07
C GLU A 72 7.72 -12.11 -11.70
N ILE A 73 8.23 -11.34 -10.73
CA ILE A 73 7.59 -11.22 -9.41
C ILE A 73 6.30 -10.43 -9.59
N LEU A 74 5.17 -11.11 -9.47
CA LEU A 74 3.85 -10.50 -9.54
C LEU A 74 3.49 -9.83 -8.21
N HIS A 75 3.82 -10.48 -7.10
CA HIS A 75 3.55 -9.98 -5.76
C HIS A 75 4.62 -10.42 -4.76
N SER A 76 5.21 -9.47 -4.05
CA SER A 76 6.06 -9.74 -2.87
C SER A 76 5.54 -8.92 -1.69
N PRO A 77 4.76 -9.50 -0.77
CA PRO A 77 4.21 -8.78 0.38
C PRO A 77 5.18 -8.67 1.55
N ALA A 78 6.31 -9.37 1.53
CA ALA A 78 7.32 -9.31 2.57
C ALA A 78 7.92 -7.89 2.64
N LEU A 79 7.58 -7.16 3.70
CA LEU A 79 8.15 -5.87 4.05
C LEU A 79 9.01 -5.99 5.30
N ASP A 80 9.98 -5.08 5.47
CA ASP A 80 10.65 -4.96 6.75
C ASP A 80 9.71 -4.40 7.82
N VAL A 81 10.14 -4.44 9.08
CA VAL A 81 9.30 -4.02 10.22
C VAL A 81 8.88 -2.54 10.12
N PHE A 82 9.71 -1.68 9.51
CA PHE A 82 9.43 -0.27 9.39
C PHE A 82 8.39 -0.01 8.30
N ASP A 83 8.59 -0.55 7.11
CA ASP A 83 7.69 -0.42 5.97
C ASP A 83 6.35 -1.09 6.23
N GLY A 84 6.35 -2.29 6.83
CA GLY A 84 5.13 -2.97 7.27
C GLY A 84 4.36 -2.15 8.30
N GLY A 85 5.07 -1.55 9.27
CA GLY A 85 4.47 -0.66 10.26
C GLY A 85 3.83 0.59 9.64
N TYR A 86 4.51 1.21 8.66
CA TYR A 86 3.98 2.36 7.92
C TYR A 86 2.69 2.01 7.16
N VAL A 87 2.71 0.91 6.40
CA VAL A 87 1.56 0.45 5.61
C VAL A 87 0.37 0.13 6.52
N THR A 88 0.59 -0.66 7.57
CA THR A 88 -0.46 -1.02 8.55
C THR A 88 -1.10 0.22 9.16
N ASN A 89 -0.27 1.16 9.65
CA ASN A 89 -0.80 2.37 10.28
C ASN A 89 -1.61 3.23 9.30
N LYS A 90 -1.15 3.39 8.05
CA LYS A 90 -1.89 4.15 7.03
C LYS A 90 -3.24 3.47 6.72
N VAL A 91 -3.27 2.15 6.55
CA VAL A 91 -4.50 1.41 6.26
C VAL A 91 -5.50 1.49 7.42
N GLU A 92 -5.05 1.32 8.67
CA GLU A 92 -5.90 1.48 9.85
C GLU A 92 -6.56 2.86 9.90
N ARG A 93 -5.77 3.92 9.70
CA ARG A 93 -6.28 5.30 9.66
C ARG A 93 -7.29 5.53 8.53
N ILE A 94 -7.11 4.88 7.38
CA ILE A 94 -8.07 4.95 6.27
C ILE A 94 -9.37 4.24 6.65
N ILE A 95 -9.29 3.05 7.24
CA ILE A 95 -10.45 2.25 7.65
C ILE A 95 -11.33 3.05 8.63
N GLU A 96 -10.72 3.71 9.61
CA GLU A 96 -11.41 4.59 10.56
C GLU A 96 -12.16 5.75 9.88
N LYS A 97 -11.69 6.19 8.71
CA LYS A 97 -12.24 7.30 7.94
C LYS A 97 -13.19 6.88 6.82
N ILE A 98 -13.37 5.58 6.55
CA ILE A 98 -14.24 5.09 5.47
C ILE A 98 -15.63 5.75 5.48
N PRO A 99 -16.35 5.89 6.62
CA PRO A 99 -17.67 6.52 6.62
C PRO A 99 -17.65 7.96 6.09
N ASP A 100 -16.65 8.75 6.48
CA ASP A 100 -16.48 10.15 6.07
C ASP A 100 -16.05 10.24 4.60
N LEU A 101 -15.09 9.40 4.19
CA LEU A 101 -14.60 9.31 2.81
C LEU A 101 -15.72 8.92 1.85
N ASP A 102 -16.49 7.87 2.19
CA ASP A 102 -17.61 7.40 1.37
C ASP A 102 -18.71 8.47 1.28
N SER A 103 -19.03 9.16 2.38
CA SER A 103 -19.99 10.27 2.37
C SER A 103 -19.59 11.32 1.34
N ARG A 104 -18.32 11.73 1.38
CA ARG A 104 -17.77 12.76 0.49
C ARG A 104 -17.74 12.32 -0.97
N ILE A 105 -17.37 11.06 -1.24
CA ILE A 105 -17.43 10.49 -2.60
C ILE A 105 -18.87 10.48 -3.14
N ASN A 106 -19.84 10.11 -2.29
CA ASN A 106 -21.26 10.04 -2.66
C ASN A 106 -21.87 11.42 -3.02
N GLU A 107 -21.40 12.52 -2.42
CA GLU A 107 -21.84 13.88 -2.77
C GLU A 107 -21.57 14.23 -4.24
N ILE A 108 -20.44 13.76 -4.77
CA ILE A 108 -19.96 14.08 -6.11
C ILE A 108 -20.47 13.11 -7.16
N ALA A 109 -20.65 11.83 -6.77
CA ALA A 109 -21.03 10.76 -7.68
C ALA A 109 -22.50 10.81 -8.16
N LYS A 110 -23.21 11.95 -8.01
CA LYS A 110 -24.59 12.28 -8.47
C LYS A 110 -25.34 11.11 -9.14
N GLY A 111 -26.01 10.28 -8.32
CA GLY A 111 -26.83 9.16 -8.79
C GLY A 111 -26.11 7.81 -8.89
N TRP A 112 -24.81 7.74 -8.64
CA TRP A 112 -24.02 6.52 -8.49
C TRP A 112 -23.50 6.44 -7.06
N THR A 113 -24.10 5.59 -6.23
CA THR A 113 -23.64 5.44 -4.84
C THR A 113 -22.37 4.59 -4.81
N THR A 114 -21.51 4.76 -3.81
CA THR A 114 -20.33 3.91 -3.56
C THR A 114 -20.68 2.42 -3.54
N LYS A 115 -21.91 2.06 -3.15
CA LYS A 115 -22.45 0.69 -3.20
C LYS A 115 -22.50 0.05 -4.60
N ARG A 116 -22.50 0.85 -5.66
CA ARG A 116 -22.51 0.38 -7.07
C ARG A 116 -21.17 0.56 -7.77
N MET A 117 -20.18 1.12 -7.08
CA MET A 117 -18.85 1.32 -7.64
C MET A 117 -18.09 0.00 -7.64
N GLY A 118 -17.23 -0.22 -8.63
CA GLY A 118 -16.28 -1.32 -8.58
C GLY A 118 -15.38 -1.18 -7.34
N LYS A 119 -15.07 -2.32 -6.73
CA LYS A 119 -14.30 -2.36 -5.47
C LYS A 119 -12.90 -1.77 -5.64
N VAL A 120 -12.31 -1.94 -6.83
CA VAL A 120 -11.01 -1.37 -7.18
C VAL A 120 -11.09 0.15 -7.19
N GLU A 121 -12.02 0.74 -7.95
CA GLU A 121 -12.16 2.20 -8.06
C GLU A 121 -12.50 2.82 -6.72
N LEU A 122 -13.38 2.19 -5.93
CA LEU A 122 -13.76 2.67 -4.61
C LEU A 122 -12.56 2.68 -3.65
N THR A 123 -11.76 1.61 -3.65
CA THR A 123 -10.56 1.51 -2.82
C THR A 123 -9.54 2.58 -3.20
N ILE A 124 -9.31 2.79 -4.50
CA ILE A 124 -8.41 3.83 -5.01
C ILE A 124 -8.89 5.22 -4.58
N LEU A 125 -10.18 5.51 -4.72
CA LEU A 125 -10.75 6.80 -4.32
C LEU A 125 -10.66 7.05 -2.82
N ARG A 126 -10.92 6.03 -1.98
CA ARG A 126 -10.76 6.12 -0.52
C ARG A 126 -9.33 6.44 -0.14
N LEU A 127 -8.36 5.70 -0.70
CA LEU A 127 -6.94 5.92 -0.45
C LEU A 127 -6.49 7.33 -0.87
N ALA A 128 -6.82 7.74 -2.10
CA ALA A 128 -6.42 9.03 -2.63
C ALA A 128 -7.08 10.20 -1.88
N LEU A 129 -8.38 10.11 -1.59
CA LEU A 129 -9.09 11.13 -0.83
C LEU A 129 -8.57 11.23 0.61
N PHE A 130 -8.20 10.10 1.22
CA PHE A 130 -7.56 10.11 2.52
C PHE A 130 -6.22 10.85 2.47
N GLU A 131 -5.37 10.56 1.49
CA GLU A 131 -4.09 11.24 1.33
C GLU A 131 -4.28 12.76 1.14
N ILE A 132 -5.24 13.16 0.31
CA ILE A 132 -5.56 14.58 0.08
C ILE A 132 -6.00 15.30 1.35
N GLN A 133 -6.79 14.64 2.21
CA GLN A 133 -7.46 15.30 3.34
C GLN A 133 -6.72 15.15 4.67
N TYR A 134 -5.92 14.09 4.85
CA TYR A 134 -5.39 13.68 6.15
C TYR A 134 -3.89 13.34 6.14
N ASP A 135 -3.22 13.41 4.99
CA ASP A 135 -1.79 13.12 4.84
C ASP A 135 -1.04 14.34 4.28
N GLU A 136 -0.57 15.21 5.17
CA GLU A 136 0.13 16.46 4.81
C GLU A 136 1.45 16.22 4.03
N ASP A 137 2.00 15.01 4.10
CA ASP A 137 3.23 14.63 3.39
C ASP A 137 2.99 14.26 1.92
N VAL A 138 1.73 14.15 1.49
CA VAL A 138 1.34 13.80 0.13
C VAL A 138 0.63 14.98 -0.54
N PRO A 139 1.30 15.69 -1.47
CA PRO A 139 0.66 16.77 -2.21
C PRO A 139 -0.55 16.26 -3.01
N GLU A 140 -1.62 17.03 -3.04
CA GLU A 140 -2.89 16.68 -3.71
C GLU A 140 -2.68 16.17 -5.15
N LYS A 141 -1.89 16.88 -5.96
CA LYS A 141 -1.60 16.49 -7.34
C LYS A 141 -0.89 15.15 -7.45
N VAL A 142 -0.05 14.82 -6.47
CA VAL A 142 0.64 13.53 -6.41
C VAL A 142 -0.36 12.43 -6.07
N ALA A 143 -1.20 12.63 -5.05
CA ALA A 143 -2.25 11.67 -4.71
C ALA A 143 -3.18 11.36 -5.90
N ILE A 144 -3.60 12.39 -6.65
CA ILE A 144 -4.44 12.22 -7.84
C ILE A 144 -3.70 11.43 -8.93
N ASN A 145 -2.46 11.79 -9.25
CA ASN A 145 -1.68 11.10 -10.27
C ASN A 145 -1.47 9.62 -9.90
N GLU A 146 -1.10 9.35 -8.66
CA GLU A 146 -0.87 7.98 -8.17
C GLU A 146 -2.17 7.15 -8.15
N ALA A 147 -3.30 7.76 -7.83
CA ALA A 147 -4.62 7.12 -7.93
C ALA A 147 -4.94 6.68 -9.37
N VAL A 148 -4.62 7.53 -10.36
CA VAL A 148 -4.80 7.21 -11.78
C VAL A 148 -3.87 6.08 -12.22
N GLU A 149 -2.64 6.04 -11.71
CA GLU A 149 -1.69 4.95 -11.97
C GLU A 149 -2.16 3.61 -11.38
N LEU A 150 -2.68 3.61 -10.15
CA LEU A 150 -3.32 2.43 -9.56
C LEU A 150 -4.52 1.97 -10.38
N ALA A 151 -5.33 2.90 -10.88
CA ALA A 151 -6.50 2.58 -11.70
C ALA A 151 -6.11 1.95 -13.04
N LYS A 152 -4.99 2.35 -13.65
CA LYS A 152 -4.44 1.69 -14.85
C LYS A 152 -3.94 0.29 -14.55
N LYS A 153 -3.37 0.08 -13.37
CA LYS A 153 -2.76 -1.20 -12.98
C LYS A 153 -3.80 -2.25 -12.57
N PHE A 154 -4.83 -1.84 -11.84
CA PHE A 154 -5.78 -2.76 -11.20
C PHE A 154 -7.22 -2.65 -11.72
N GLY A 155 -7.57 -1.54 -12.38
CA GLY A 155 -8.91 -1.29 -12.90
C GLY A 155 -9.10 -1.77 -14.33
N GLY A 156 -10.28 -1.48 -14.89
CA GLY A 156 -10.56 -1.66 -16.31
C GLY A 156 -10.21 -0.42 -17.14
N ASP A 157 -10.46 -0.50 -18.46
CA ASP A 157 -10.07 0.54 -19.42
C ASP A 157 -10.61 1.95 -19.07
N ASP A 158 -11.82 2.02 -18.51
CA ASP A 158 -12.47 3.30 -18.16
C ASP A 158 -12.05 3.81 -16.77
N SER A 159 -11.49 2.96 -15.91
CA SER A 159 -11.19 3.26 -14.50
C SER A 159 -10.26 4.46 -14.30
N PRO A 160 -9.17 4.65 -15.08
CA PRO A 160 -8.30 5.82 -14.94
C PRO A 160 -9.04 7.14 -15.16
N SER A 161 -9.89 7.19 -16.18
CA SER A 161 -10.66 8.39 -16.52
C SER A 161 -11.73 8.68 -15.48
N PHE A 162 -12.38 7.62 -14.97
CA PHE A 162 -13.39 7.69 -13.93
C PHE A 162 -12.81 8.21 -12.61
N VAL A 163 -11.74 7.60 -12.11
CA VAL A 163 -11.06 7.99 -10.86
C VAL A 163 -10.61 9.45 -10.94
N ASN A 164 -9.93 9.84 -12.02
CA ASN A 164 -9.50 11.22 -12.24
C ASN A 164 -10.68 12.20 -12.23
N GLY A 165 -11.78 11.84 -12.90
CA GLY A 165 -12.97 12.69 -13.00
C GLY A 165 -13.73 12.85 -11.69
N ILE A 166 -13.67 11.88 -10.77
CA ILE A 166 -14.23 12.00 -9.42
C ILE A 166 -13.32 12.87 -8.55
N LEU A 167 -12.01 12.58 -8.52
CA LEU A 167 -11.05 13.33 -7.70
C LEU A 167 -11.00 14.81 -8.09
N ALA A 168 -10.98 15.14 -9.38
CA ALA A 168 -10.97 16.53 -9.87
C ALA A 168 -12.23 17.35 -9.51
N LYS A 169 -13.31 16.71 -9.04
CA LYS A 169 -14.52 17.39 -8.54
C LYS A 169 -14.56 17.50 -7.01
N LEU A 170 -13.72 16.71 -6.34
CA LEU A 170 -13.63 16.66 -4.87
C LEU A 170 -12.72 17.76 -4.31
N VAL A 171 -11.73 18.17 -5.10
CA VAL A 171 -10.72 19.20 -4.80
C VAL A 171 -10.97 20.50 -5.58
#